data_AF-A0A0A9XVP6-F1
#
_entry.id   AF-A0A0A9XVP6-F1
#
_cell.length_a   1.000
_cell.length_b   1.000
_cell.length_c   1.000
_cell.angle_alpha   90.00
_cell.angle_beta   90.00
_cell.angle_gamma   90.00
#
_symmetry.space_group_name_H-M   'P 1'
#
loop_
_entity.id
_entity.type
_entity.pdbx_description
1 polymer ?
#
loop_
_entity_poly.entity_id
_entity_poly.type
_entity_poly.pdbx_seq_one_letter_code
_entity_poly.pdbx_strand_id
1 'polypeptide(L)'
;FGVGWPAITGSAFTILCVPLQLWISKKCSATKQKIIGKTDIRVRIMNEIISGIQVLKMYAWENPFADLISAARKEELECLKKALRYRAGGAMSLLYRTRMAVFLVLLSYVLWNGHIGSIRVYVVMGLFNIYQVPMSQLMTKGCIFLGEALTSFNRMTEFLLCREDDDSHMGETFNGGDKLNISEPSFEIDREA
;
A
#
# COMPACT_ATOMS: atom_id res chain seq x y z
N PHE A 1 37.29 -0.95 19.89
CA PHE A 1 36.33 -1.08 18.78
C PHE A 1 36.05 0.31 18.21
N GLY A 2 36.90 0.80 17.30
CA GLY A 2 36.91 2.21 16.86
C GLY A 2 36.63 2.35 15.38
N VAL A 3 35.40 2.06 14.95
CA VAL A 3 34.93 2.43 13.61
C VAL A 3 34.12 3.71 13.79
N GLY A 4 34.80 4.81 14.12
CA GLY A 4 34.17 6.10 14.43
C GLY A 4 33.63 6.77 13.16
N TRP A 5 34.46 7.62 12.55
CA TRP A 5 34.11 8.36 11.33
C TRP A 5 33.69 7.51 10.12
N PRO A 6 34.31 6.35 9.83
CA PRO A 6 33.94 5.56 8.66
C PRO A 6 32.55 4.93 8.75
N ALA A 7 31.99 4.71 9.94
CA ALA A 7 30.62 4.20 10.07
C ALA A 7 29.58 5.26 9.69
N ILE A 8 29.88 6.54 9.93
CA ILE A 8 28.96 7.65 9.67
C ILE A 8 28.77 7.88 8.18
N THR A 9 29.79 7.65 7.36
CA THR A 9 29.68 7.77 5.90
C THR A 9 28.69 6.76 5.31
N GLY A 10 28.74 5.50 5.75
CA GLY A 10 27.77 4.47 5.36
C GLY A 10 26.35 4.74 5.85
N SER A 11 26.21 5.23 7.08
CA SER A 11 24.93 5.63 7.66
C SER A 11 24.33 6.83 6.93
N ALA A 12 25.12 7.86 6.63
CA ALA A 12 24.69 9.03 5.87
C ALA A 12 24.22 8.66 4.45
N PHE A 13 24.96 7.79 3.76
CA PHE A 13 24.54 7.25 2.46
C PHE A 13 23.21 6.50 2.54
N THR A 14 23.02 5.71 3.60
CA THR A 14 21.78 4.96 3.83
C THR A 14 20.60 5.90 4.07
N ILE A 15 20.78 6.98 4.84
CA ILE A 15 19.76 8.00 5.09
C ILE A 15 19.40 8.74 3.79
N LEU A 16 20.39 9.17 3.00
CA LEU A 16 20.17 9.82 1.70
C LEU A 16 19.38 8.94 0.73
N CYS A 17 19.52 7.63 0.90
CA CYS A 17 18.85 6.61 0.12
C CYS A 17 17.36 6.39 0.48
N VAL A 18 16.93 6.77 1.68
CA VAL A 18 15.55 6.62 2.17
C VAL A 18 14.50 7.31 1.27
N PRO A 19 14.63 8.59 0.87
CA PRO A 19 13.63 9.24 0.01
C PRO A 19 13.46 8.53 -1.34
N LEU A 20 14.55 8.02 -1.92
CA LEU A 20 14.48 7.21 -3.15
C LEU A 20 13.69 5.91 -2.93
N GLN A 21 13.88 5.25 -1.78
CA GLN A 21 13.15 4.04 -1.41
C GLN A 21 11.65 4.33 -1.22
N LEU A 22 11.30 5.45 -0.57
CA LEU A 22 9.92 5.90 -0.42
C LEU A 22 9.27 6.17 -1.78
N TRP A 23 9.99 6.81 -2.70
CA TRP A 23 9.48 7.09 -4.05
C TRP A 23 9.20 5.81 -4.85
N ILE A 24 10.12 4.83 -4.84
CA ILE A 24 9.91 3.52 -5.47
C ILE A 24 8.72 2.79 -4.82
N SER A 25 8.59 2.88 -3.50
CA SER A 25 7.50 2.25 -2.74
C SER A 25 6.14 2.85 -3.10
N LYS A 26 6.05 4.18 -3.24
CA LYS A 26 4.84 4.87 -3.73
C LYS A 26 4.46 4.42 -5.14
N LYS A 27 5.42 4.32 -6.07
CA LYS A 27 5.15 3.82 -7.43
C LYS A 27 4.70 2.36 -7.45
N CYS A 28 5.29 1.52 -6.60
CA CYS A 28 4.86 0.14 -6.42
C CYS A 28 3.40 0.08 -5.91
N SER A 29 3.05 0.89 -4.91
CA SER A 29 1.69 0.99 -4.37
C SER A 29 0.68 1.46 -5.43
N ALA A 30 0.98 2.54 -6.15
CA ALA A 30 0.12 3.05 -7.22
C ALA A 30 -0.10 2.02 -8.34
N THR A 31 0.92 1.22 -8.67
CA THR A 31 0.77 0.16 -9.68
C THR A 31 -0.07 -1.00 -9.17
N LYS A 32 0.04 -1.36 -7.88
CA LYS A 32 -0.83 -2.36 -7.25
C LYS A 32 -2.30 -1.96 -7.29
N GLN A 33 -2.63 -0.70 -6.99
CA GLN A 33 -4.00 -0.20 -7.08
C GLN A 33 -4.57 -0.33 -8.50
N LYS A 34 -3.76 -0.01 -9.53
CA LYS A 34 -4.17 -0.18 -10.92
C LYS A 34 -4.43 -1.64 -11.29
N ILE A 35 -3.66 -2.58 -10.73
CA ILE A 35 -3.91 -4.02 -10.92
C ILE A 35 -5.26 -4.39 -10.32
N ILE A 36 -5.51 -4.02 -9.06
CA ILE A 36 -6.76 -4.33 -8.37
C ILE A 36 -7.96 -3.84 -9.19
N GLY A 37 -7.94 -2.58 -9.64
CA GLY A 37 -9.02 -2.04 -10.46
C GLY A 37 -9.21 -2.77 -11.80
N LYS A 38 -8.14 -3.21 -12.46
CA LYS A 38 -8.24 -4.02 -13.70
C LYS A 38 -8.78 -5.42 -13.44
N THR A 39 -8.39 -6.04 -12.32
CA THR A 39 -8.92 -7.32 -11.88
C THR A 39 -10.41 -7.22 -11.56
N ASP A 40 -10.86 -6.16 -10.89
CA ASP A 40 -12.27 -5.92 -10.56
C ASP A 40 -13.13 -5.78 -11.82
N ILE A 41 -12.66 -5.04 -12.83
CA ILE A 41 -13.34 -4.91 -14.13
C ILE A 41 -13.51 -6.28 -14.78
N ARG A 42 -12.46 -7.10 -14.85
CA ARG A 42 -12.54 -8.45 -15.43
C ARG A 42 -13.55 -9.32 -14.68
N VAL A 43 -13.51 -9.31 -13.35
CA VAL A 43 -14.42 -10.10 -12.50
C VAL A 43 -15.86 -9.65 -12.70
N ARG A 44 -16.10 -8.34 -12.77
CA ARG A 44 -17.43 -7.77 -13.05
C ARG A 44 -17.96 -8.22 -14.41
N ILE A 45 -17.17 -8.09 -15.47
CA ILE A 45 -17.55 -8.54 -16.83
C ILE A 45 -17.89 -10.02 -16.82
N MET A 46 -17.06 -10.86 -16.18
CA MET A 46 -17.36 -12.28 -16.02
C MET A 46 -18.69 -12.52 -15.31
N ASN A 47 -18.98 -11.77 -14.26
CA ASN A 47 -20.23 -11.92 -13.51
C ASN A 47 -21.46 -11.55 -14.36
N GLU A 48 -21.39 -10.45 -15.11
CA GLU A 48 -22.46 -10.02 -16.03
C GLU A 48 -22.72 -11.08 -17.13
N ILE A 49 -21.66 -11.66 -17.71
CA ILE A 49 -21.77 -12.71 -18.73
C ILE A 49 -22.38 -14.00 -18.18
N ILE A 50 -21.97 -14.43 -16.98
CA ILE A 50 -22.49 -15.64 -16.34
C ILE A 50 -23.98 -15.48 -16.05
N SER A 51 -24.41 -14.30 -15.61
CA SER A 51 -25.82 -13.99 -15.36
C SER A 51 -26.66 -14.03 -16.66
N GLY A 52 -26.10 -13.64 -17.81
CA GLY A 52 -26.78 -13.58 -19.11
C GLY A 52 -26.53 -14.76 -20.07
N ILE A 53 -26.00 -15.89 -19.59
CA ILE A 53 -25.44 -16.95 -20.45
C ILE A 53 -26.43 -17.57 -21.45
N GLN A 54 -27.71 -17.65 -21.10
CA GLN A 54 -28.74 -18.26 -21.95
C GLN A 54 -28.98 -17.45 -23.23
N VAL A 55 -29.03 -16.12 -23.11
CA VAL A 55 -29.20 -15.20 -24.25
C VAL A 55 -27.97 -15.28 -25.16
N LEU A 56 -26.78 -15.28 -24.56
CA LEU A 56 -25.51 -15.36 -25.27
C LEU A 56 -25.43 -16.59 -26.18
N LYS A 57 -25.91 -17.74 -25.68
CA LYS A 57 -25.93 -19.01 -26.40
C LYS A 57 -27.02 -19.06 -27.47
N MET A 58 -28.18 -18.42 -27.24
CA MET A 58 -29.22 -18.29 -28.26
C MET A 58 -28.74 -17.54 -29.50
N TYR A 59 -27.90 -16.53 -29.32
CA TYR A 59 -27.37 -15.69 -30.41
C TYR A 59 -26.00 -16.14 -30.94
N ALA A 60 -25.43 -17.26 -30.44
CA ALA A 60 -24.07 -17.73 -30.76
C ALA A 60 -22.99 -16.65 -30.56
N TRP A 61 -23.16 -15.81 -29.54
CA TRP A 61 -22.25 -14.70 -29.21
C TRP A 61 -21.08 -15.13 -28.30
N GLU A 62 -20.83 -16.43 -28.09
CA GLU A 62 -19.73 -16.88 -27.22
C GLU A 62 -18.34 -16.39 -27.66
N ASN A 63 -18.07 -16.38 -28.96
CA ASN A 63 -16.76 -16.00 -29.50
C ASN A 63 -16.42 -14.51 -29.27
N PRO A 64 -17.28 -13.53 -29.65
CA PRO A 64 -16.97 -12.12 -29.39
C PRO A 64 -16.85 -11.78 -27.90
N PHE A 65 -17.58 -12.48 -27.02
CA PHE A 65 -17.42 -12.30 -25.57
C PHE A 65 -16.15 -12.96 -25.02
N ALA A 66 -15.72 -14.10 -25.57
CA ALA A 66 -14.42 -14.67 -25.24
C ALA A 66 -13.28 -13.72 -25.61
N ASP A 67 -13.38 -13.08 -26.77
CA ASP A 67 -12.42 -12.06 -27.22
C ASP A 67 -12.41 -10.85 -26.28
N LEU A 68 -13.59 -10.38 -25.83
CA LEU A 68 -13.71 -9.30 -24.85
C LEU A 68 -12.99 -9.62 -23.52
N ILE A 69 -13.21 -10.82 -22.97
CA ILE A 69 -12.53 -11.27 -21.74
C ILE A 69 -11.02 -11.38 -21.97
N SER A 70 -10.60 -11.86 -23.14
CA SER A 70 -9.19 -11.99 -23.49
C SER A 70 -8.49 -10.63 -23.55
N ALA A 71 -9.16 -9.60 -24.10
CA ALA A 71 -8.67 -8.23 -24.15
C ALA A 71 -8.53 -7.64 -22.74
N ALA A 72 -9.55 -7.78 -21.90
CA ALA A 72 -9.50 -7.35 -20.49
C ALA A 72 -8.35 -8.04 -19.73
N ARG A 73 -8.16 -9.34 -19.94
CA ARG A 73 -7.05 -10.11 -19.35
C ARG A 73 -5.68 -9.63 -19.85
N LYS A 74 -5.56 -9.26 -21.13
CA LYS A 74 -4.31 -8.72 -21.68
C LYS A 74 -3.91 -7.42 -20.99
N GLU A 75 -4.86 -6.51 -20.78
CA GLU A 75 -4.60 -5.25 -20.06
C GLU A 75 -4.19 -5.47 -18.60
N GLU A 76 -4.86 -6.39 -17.91
CA GLU A 76 -4.50 -6.80 -16.54
C GLU A 76 -3.06 -7.34 -16.49
N LEU A 77 -2.70 -8.23 -17.41
CA LEU A 77 -1.36 -8.81 -17.49
C LEU A 77 -0.29 -7.76 -17.82
N GLU A 78 -0.59 -6.76 -18.65
CA GLU A 78 0.34 -5.66 -18.91
C GLU A 78 0.59 -4.80 -17.67
N CYS A 79 -0.47 -4.50 -16.90
CA CYS A 79 -0.35 -3.81 -15.63
C CYS A 79 0.43 -4.64 -14.61
N LEU A 80 0.18 -5.95 -14.55
CA LEU A 80 0.90 -6.88 -13.70
C LEU A 80 2.39 -6.95 -14.06
N LYS A 81 2.73 -7.06 -15.35
CA LYS A 81 4.12 -7.02 -15.84
C LYS A 81 4.82 -5.72 -15.45
N LYS A 82 4.14 -4.57 -15.55
CA LYS A 82 4.67 -3.27 -15.09
C LYS A 82 4.94 -3.30 -13.58
N ALA A 83 4.02 -3.81 -12.77
CA ALA A 83 4.20 -3.92 -11.32
C ALA A 83 5.35 -4.85 -10.92
N LEU A 84 5.47 -6.00 -11.59
CA LEU A 84 6.55 -6.95 -11.36
C LEU A 84 7.91 -6.34 -11.68
N ARG A 85 8.01 -5.53 -12.75
CA ARG A 85 9.23 -4.76 -13.05
C ARG A 85 9.59 -3.78 -11.94
N TYR A 86 8.63 -3.01 -11.43
CA TYR A 86 8.89 -2.10 -10.29
C TYR A 86 9.29 -2.86 -9.02
N ARG A 87 8.67 -4.00 -8.74
CA ARG A 87 9.00 -4.85 -7.59
C ARG A 87 10.40 -5.46 -7.72
N ALA A 88 10.75 -5.98 -8.89
CA ALA A 88 12.09 -6.50 -9.17
C ALA A 88 13.15 -5.40 -9.07
N GLY A 89 12.91 -4.24 -9.68
CA GLY A 89 13.80 -3.08 -9.60
C GLY A 89 13.99 -2.57 -8.16
N GLY A 90 12.93 -2.56 -7.35
CA GLY A 90 13.02 -2.24 -5.93
C GLY A 90 13.88 -3.23 -5.14
N ALA A 91 13.75 -4.53 -5.41
CA ALA A 91 14.58 -5.57 -4.78
C ALA A 91 16.06 -5.46 -5.20
N MET A 92 16.34 -5.24 -6.49
CA MET A 92 17.69 -5.02 -6.99
C MET A 92 18.32 -3.76 -6.38
N SER A 93 17.56 -2.67 -6.28
CA SER A 93 17.98 -1.43 -5.64
C SER A 93 18.38 -1.65 -4.17
N LEU A 94 17.63 -2.47 -3.43
CA LEU A 94 17.97 -2.80 -2.04
C LEU A 94 19.33 -3.51 -1.94
N LEU A 95 19.55 -4.54 -2.78
CA LEU A 95 20.80 -5.29 -2.80
C LEU A 95 21.98 -4.41 -3.19
N TYR A 96 21.83 -3.57 -4.21
CA TYR A 96 22.88 -2.65 -4.64
C TYR A 96 23.23 -1.66 -3.52
N ARG A 97 22.22 -1.07 -2.88
CA ARG A 97 22.39 -0.12 -1.77
C ARG A 97 23.17 -0.73 -0.61
N THR A 98 22.91 -1.98 -0.25
CA THR A 98 23.70 -2.74 0.75
C THR A 98 25.17 -2.78 0.39
N ARG A 99 25.48 -3.20 -0.84
CA ARG A 99 26.84 -3.40 -1.29
C ARG A 99 27.59 -2.07 -1.38
N MET A 100 26.92 -1.03 -1.87
CA MET A 100 27.48 0.33 -1.96
C MET A 100 27.74 0.94 -0.58
N ALA A 101 26.84 0.76 0.39
CA ALA A 101 27.05 1.27 1.75
C ALA A 101 28.30 0.65 2.40
N VAL A 102 28.45 -0.68 2.33
CA VAL A 102 29.64 -1.38 2.85
C VAL A 102 30.90 -0.94 2.10
N PHE A 103 30.83 -0.79 0.78
CA PHE A 103 31.96 -0.30 -0.02
C PHE A 103 32.41 1.10 0.41
N LEU A 104 31.48 2.03 0.62
CA LEU A 104 31.77 3.39 1.07
C LEU A 104 32.40 3.43 2.47
N VAL A 105 31.92 2.60 3.39
CA VAL A 105 32.50 2.48 4.74
C VAL A 105 33.94 1.98 4.66
N LEU A 106 34.19 0.93 3.86
CA LEU A 106 35.53 0.38 3.68
C LEU A 106 36.46 1.37 2.99
N LEU A 107 35.98 2.07 1.96
CA LEU A 107 36.73 3.10 1.26
C LEU A 107 37.11 4.25 2.20
N SER A 108 36.15 4.75 2.98
CA SER A 108 36.39 5.78 4.00
C SER A 108 37.38 5.31 5.07
N TYR A 109 37.38 4.02 5.40
CA TYR A 109 38.32 3.44 6.36
C TYR A 109 39.75 3.34 5.79
N VAL A 110 39.91 2.92 4.52
CA VAL A 110 41.21 2.92 3.82
C VAL A 110 41.80 4.33 3.82
N LEU A 111 41.00 5.31 3.41
CA LEU A 111 41.45 6.70 3.24
C LEU A 111 41.93 7.33 4.56
N TRP A 112 41.38 6.92 5.69
CA TRP A 112 41.70 7.52 6.99
C TRP A 112 42.85 6.82 7.73
N ASN A 113 42.89 5.48 7.71
CA ASN A 113 43.81 4.72 8.57
C ASN A 113 44.88 3.93 7.79
N GLY A 114 44.84 3.89 6.45
CA GLY A 114 45.87 3.31 5.58
C GLY A 114 46.09 1.78 5.69
N HIS A 115 45.82 1.17 6.85
CA HIS A 115 46.01 -0.24 7.13
C HIS A 115 44.71 -0.92 7.56
N ILE A 116 44.36 -1.96 6.83
CA ILE A 116 43.16 -2.74 7.04
C ILE A 116 43.52 -4.14 7.52
N GLY A 117 43.25 -4.42 8.79
CA GLY A 117 43.27 -5.78 9.30
C GLY A 117 42.07 -6.57 8.77
N SER A 118 42.31 -7.70 8.10
CA SER A 118 41.29 -8.57 7.51
C SER A 118 40.14 -8.91 8.47
N ILE A 119 40.47 -9.19 9.74
CA ILE A 119 39.49 -9.49 10.80
C ILE A 119 38.48 -8.36 11.03
N ARG A 120 38.92 -7.09 10.92
CA ARG A 120 38.06 -5.92 11.16
C ARG A 120 37.08 -5.71 10.02
N VAL A 121 37.53 -5.93 8.78
CA VAL A 121 36.66 -5.84 7.58
C VAL A 121 35.53 -6.85 7.67
N TYR A 122 35.88 -8.09 8.02
CA TYR A 122 34.90 -9.16 8.11
C TYR A 122 33.84 -8.86 9.17
N VAL A 123 34.26 -8.40 10.35
CA VAL A 123 33.34 -8.02 11.44
C VAL A 123 32.45 -6.84 11.04
N VAL A 124 33.00 -5.79 10.43
CA VAL A 124 32.22 -4.61 9.99
C VAL A 124 31.21 -5.00 8.90
N MET A 125 31.64 -5.81 7.93
CA MET A 125 30.77 -6.30 6.86
C MET A 125 29.61 -7.13 7.40
N GLY A 126 29.88 -8.02 8.37
CA GLY A 126 28.85 -8.81 9.05
C GLY A 126 27.85 -7.95 9.83
N LEU A 127 28.35 -6.99 10.62
CA LEU A 127 27.50 -6.08 11.40
C LEU A 127 26.61 -5.21 10.50
N PHE A 128 27.15 -4.67 9.41
CA PHE A 128 26.37 -3.85 8.48
C PHE A 128 25.30 -4.65 7.76
N ASN A 129 25.58 -5.92 7.44
CA ASN A 129 24.61 -6.82 6.81
C ASN A 129 23.39 -7.07 7.71
N ILE A 130 23.62 -7.30 9.01
CA ILE A 130 22.56 -7.51 10.00
C ILE A 130 21.79 -6.21 10.27
N TYR A 131 22.50 -5.08 10.41
CA TYR A 131 21.90 -3.79 10.76
C TYR A 131 21.03 -3.20 9.64
N GLN A 132 21.33 -3.48 8.38
CA GLN A 132 20.65 -2.81 7.29
C GLN A 132 19.18 -3.23 7.13
N VAL A 133 18.87 -4.51 7.34
CA VAL A 133 17.50 -5.03 7.22
C VAL A 133 16.53 -4.27 8.13
N PRO A 134 16.78 -4.15 9.46
CA PRO A 134 15.89 -3.39 10.33
C PRO A 134 15.88 -1.90 9.97
N MET A 135 17.04 -1.30 9.68
CA MET A 135 17.12 0.15 9.42
C MET A 135 16.36 0.57 8.16
N SER A 136 16.44 -0.20 7.07
CA SER A 136 15.77 0.13 5.80
C SER A 136 14.30 -0.25 5.81
N GLN A 137 13.97 -1.47 6.25
CA GLN A 137 12.63 -2.03 6.08
C GLN A 137 11.70 -1.66 7.23
N LEU A 138 12.16 -1.73 8.48
CA LEU A 138 11.30 -1.45 9.63
C LEU A 138 11.03 0.04 9.76
N MET A 139 12.02 0.90 9.54
CA MET A 139 11.83 2.35 9.63
C MET A 139 10.81 2.86 8.60
N THR A 140 10.94 2.42 7.35
CA THR A 140 9.99 2.81 6.28
C THR A 140 8.58 2.29 6.56
N LYS A 141 8.44 1.03 6.98
CA LYS A 141 7.14 0.44 7.30
C LYS A 141 6.52 1.08 8.55
N GLY A 142 7.33 1.41 9.54
CA GLY A 142 6.90 2.08 10.76
C GLY A 142 6.30 3.46 10.46
N CYS A 143 6.94 4.27 9.61
CA CYS A 143 6.38 5.56 9.21
C CYS A 143 5.02 5.43 8.50
N ILE A 144 4.88 4.43 7.62
CA ILE A 144 3.61 4.17 6.93
C ILE A 144 2.53 3.73 7.93
N PHE A 145 2.87 2.77 8.79
CA PHE A 145 1.96 2.25 9.82
C PHE A 145 1.51 3.32 10.80
N LEU A 146 2.40 4.21 11.22
CA LEU A 146 2.05 5.36 12.07
C LEU A 146 1.08 6.31 11.36
N GLY A 147 1.29 6.59 10.06
CA GLY A 147 0.36 7.41 9.27
C GLY A 147 -1.03 6.77 9.15
N GLU A 148 -1.07 5.45 8.90
CA GLU A 148 -2.32 4.68 8.86
C GLU A 148 -3.02 4.64 10.22
N ALA A 149 -2.27 4.41 11.31
CA ALA A 149 -2.79 4.40 12.67
C ALA A 149 -3.40 5.77 13.05
N LEU A 150 -2.71 6.88 12.76
CA LEU A 150 -3.22 8.23 13.01
C LEU A 150 -4.52 8.51 12.25
N THR A 151 -4.58 8.10 10.97
CA THR A 151 -5.79 8.26 10.16
C THR A 151 -6.95 7.45 10.72
N SER A 152 -6.69 6.22 11.16
CA SER A 152 -7.69 5.35 11.80
C SER A 152 -8.17 5.93 13.13
N PHE A 153 -7.27 6.47 13.97
CA PHE A 153 -7.65 7.16 15.19
C PHE A 153 -8.56 8.35 14.92
N ASN A 154 -8.23 9.17 13.93
CA ASN A 154 -9.04 10.34 13.58
C ASN A 154 -10.48 9.94 13.18
N ARG A 155 -10.63 8.87 12.40
CA ARG A 155 -11.95 8.33 12.02
C ARG A 155 -12.75 7.79 13.20
N MET A 156 -12.08 7.12 14.15
CA MET A 156 -12.74 6.65 15.38
C MET A 156 -13.19 7.84 16.23
N THR A 157 -12.37 8.88 16.34
CA THR A 157 -12.72 10.11 17.05
C THR A 157 -13.91 10.80 16.41
N GLU A 158 -13.94 10.90 15.08
CA GLU A 158 -15.07 11.45 14.32
C GLU A 158 -16.36 10.66 14.57
N PHE A 159 -16.33 9.34 14.50
CA PHE A 159 -17.49 8.48 14.81
C PHE A 159 -17.97 8.66 16.26
N LEU A 160 -17.06 8.72 17.23
CA LEU A 160 -17.41 8.90 18.65
C LEU A 160 -17.94 10.31 18.96
N LEU A 161 -17.65 11.29 18.11
CA LEU A 161 -18.13 12.67 18.25
C LEU A 161 -19.39 12.94 17.42
N CYS A 162 -19.85 11.97 16.59
CA CYS A 162 -21.14 12.09 15.93
C CYS A 162 -22.24 12.25 16.97
N ARG A 163 -23.11 13.24 16.74
CA ARG A 163 -24.28 13.48 17.57
C ARG A 163 -25.25 12.33 17.35
N GLU A 164 -25.64 11.67 18.44
CA GLU A 164 -26.77 10.73 18.42
C GLU A 164 -28.03 11.50 18.01
N ASP A 165 -28.75 10.99 17.02
CA ASP A 165 -30.09 11.51 16.70
C ASP A 165 -30.99 11.26 17.91
N ASP A 166 -31.60 12.33 18.41
CA ASP A 166 -32.52 12.25 19.54
C ASP A 166 -33.74 11.39 19.13
N ASP A 167 -33.80 10.15 19.62
CA ASP A 167 -34.98 9.24 19.61
C ASP A 167 -36.18 9.81 20.41
N SER A 168 -36.23 11.13 20.61
CA SER A 168 -37.30 11.86 21.29
C SER A 168 -38.67 11.77 20.59
N HIS A 169 -38.74 11.23 19.36
CA HIS A 169 -40.00 10.92 18.67
C HIS A 169 -40.58 9.53 18.98
N MET A 170 -39.89 8.68 19.75
CA MET A 170 -40.41 7.37 20.21
C MET A 170 -40.89 7.41 21.68
N GLY A 171 -41.13 8.61 22.23
CA GLY A 171 -41.57 8.81 23.61
C GLY A 171 -43.06 9.11 23.81
N GLU A 172 -43.88 9.18 22.77
CA GLU A 172 -45.33 9.27 22.95
C GLU A 172 -45.89 7.87 23.23
N THR A 173 -46.21 7.61 24.50
CA THR A 173 -46.96 6.44 24.91
C THR A 173 -48.27 6.38 24.12
N PHE A 174 -48.37 5.43 23.21
CA PHE A 174 -49.58 5.17 22.43
C PHE A 174 -50.71 4.76 23.38
N ASN A 175 -51.59 5.70 23.72
CA ASN A 175 -52.84 5.38 24.39
C ASN A 175 -53.76 4.79 23.32
N GLY A 176 -54.22 3.56 23.51
CA GLY A 176 -54.80 2.67 22.48
C GLY A 176 -56.17 3.08 21.90
N GLY A 177 -56.35 4.35 21.56
CA GLY A 177 -57.57 4.90 20.95
C GLY A 177 -57.34 5.95 19.84
N ASP A 178 -56.12 6.47 19.66
CA ASP A 178 -55.89 7.56 18.71
C ASP A 178 -55.46 7.06 17.32
N LYS A 179 -56.20 7.50 16.29
CA LYS A 179 -55.85 7.21 14.88
C LYS A 179 -54.64 8.04 14.49
N LEU A 180 -53.54 7.37 14.11
CA LEU A 180 -52.34 8.01 13.56
C LEU A 180 -52.70 8.73 12.26
N ASN A 181 -52.79 10.06 12.29
CA ASN A 181 -53.01 10.87 11.09
C ASN A 181 -51.68 11.51 10.69
N ILE A 182 -50.89 10.79 9.89
CA ILE A 182 -49.65 11.29 9.33
C ILE A 182 -50.01 12.19 8.15
N SER A 183 -50.10 13.51 8.39
CA SER A 183 -50.21 14.48 7.31
C SER A 183 -48.80 14.73 6.76
N GLU A 184 -48.59 14.27 5.53
CA GLU A 184 -47.39 14.41 4.68
C GLU A 184 -46.03 14.30 5.40
N PRO A 185 -45.42 13.09 5.46
CA PRO A 185 -44.07 12.96 5.97
C PRO A 185 -43.07 13.58 4.98
N SER A 186 -42.48 14.71 5.35
CA SER A 186 -41.29 15.27 4.69
C SER A 186 -40.06 14.65 5.33
N PHE A 187 -39.52 13.61 4.70
CA PHE A 187 -38.25 13.00 5.09
C PHE A 187 -37.16 13.54 4.18
N GLU A 188 -36.39 14.51 4.69
CA GLU A 188 -35.21 15.04 4.02
C GLU A 188 -33.98 14.33 4.59
N ILE A 189 -33.40 13.42 3.81
CA ILE A 189 -32.12 12.79 4.15
C ILE A 189 -31.05 13.83 3.86
N ASP A 190 -30.53 14.48 4.90
CA ASP A 190 -29.31 15.28 4.77
C ASP A 190 -28.17 14.36 4.34
N ARG A 191 -27.79 14.49 3.06
CA ARG A 191 -26.76 13.67 2.38
C ARG A 191 -25.36 14.23 2.53
N GLU A 192 -25.05 14.87 3.66
CA GLU A 192 -23.69 15.39 3.89
C GLU A 192 -23.14 14.87 5.22
N ALA A 193 -22.54 13.68 5.14
CA ALA A 193 -21.53 13.16 6.05
C ALA A 193 -20.51 12.33 5.24
#